data_AF-A0A4Y2MNS0-F1
#
_entry.id   AF-A0A4Y2MNS0-F1
#
_cell.length_a   1.000
_cell.length_b   1.000
_cell.length_c   1.000
_cell.angle_alpha   90.00
_cell.angle_beta   90.00
_cell.angle_gamma   90.00
#
_symmetry.space_group_name_H-M   'P 1'
#
loop_
_entity.id
_entity.type
_entity.pdbx_description
1 polymer ?
#
loop_
_entity_poly.entity_id
_entity_poly.type
_entity_poly.pdbx_seq_one_letter_code
_entity_poly.pdbx_strand_id
1 'polypeptide(L)'
;MFQTEPALIYDSVYALAWGLNALQGGTTLRPVNVSCEEEVPWTDGSSLFNYINSVEFCGLTGKIQFKEGRRSNLKLDLLKLRQNSMEKVGEWSTNFGLNITNHQAFHEFGTTNITLRVTTIEGKLSTDVELPLTSAQEMDQSRMASDLSSY
;
A
#
# COMPACT_ATOMS: atom_id res chain seq x y z
N MET A 1 10.83 11.99 12.19
CA MET A 1 9.37 11.89 11.96
C MET A 1 9.15 11.82 10.46
N PHE A 2 8.67 10.71 9.93
CA PHE A 2 8.34 10.62 8.51
C PHE A 2 6.99 11.34 8.32
N GLN A 3 6.98 12.50 7.66
CA GLN A 3 5.77 13.27 7.41
C GLN A 3 4.95 12.64 6.27
N THR A 4 4.38 11.47 6.52
CA THR A 4 3.57 10.73 5.55
C THR A 4 2.17 11.31 5.42
N GLU A 5 1.55 11.69 6.53
CA GLU A 5 0.17 12.25 6.54
C GLU A 5 0.05 13.54 5.72
N PRO A 6 0.93 14.56 5.87
CA PRO A 6 0.82 15.78 5.07
C PRO A 6 1.06 15.52 3.57
N ALA A 7 1.96 14.61 3.23
CA ALA A 7 2.22 14.23 1.85
C ALA A 7 1.00 13.55 1.20
N LEU A 8 0.31 12.67 1.95
CA LEU A 8 -0.91 12.00 1.48
C LEU A 8 -2.07 12.99 1.28
N ILE A 9 -2.25 13.96 2.19
CA ILE A 9 -3.27 15.01 2.04
C ILE A 9 -2.95 15.93 0.87
N TYR A 10 -1.69 16.30 0.69
CA TYR A 10 -1.26 17.10 -0.45
C TYR A 10 -1.62 16.39 -1.76
N ASP A 11 -1.24 15.12 -1.89
CA ASP A 11 -1.51 14.34 -3.11
C ASP A 11 -3.01 14.12 -3.35
N SER A 12 -3.83 13.97 -2.29
CA SER A 12 -5.28 13.79 -2.43
C SER A 12 -5.99 15.06 -2.91
N VAL A 13 -5.65 16.22 -2.35
CA VAL A 13 -6.18 17.52 -2.80
C VAL A 13 -5.76 17.80 -4.23
N TYR A 14 -4.50 17.49 -4.57
CA TYR A 14 -3.99 17.69 -5.92
C TYR A 14 -4.68 16.79 -6.95
N ALA A 15 -4.94 15.52 -6.60
CA ALA A 15 -5.71 14.60 -7.44
C ALA A 15 -7.14 15.11 -7.70
N LEU A 16 -7.82 15.61 -6.67
CA LEU A 16 -9.14 16.21 -6.80
C LEU A 16 -9.11 17.45 -7.71
N ALA A 17 -8.14 18.35 -7.51
CA ALA A 17 -7.98 19.56 -8.32
C ALA A 17 -7.73 19.23 -9.80
N TRP A 18 -6.89 18.24 -10.08
CA TRP A 18 -6.65 17.74 -11.43
C TRP A 18 -7.90 17.15 -12.08
N GLY A 19 -8.64 16.31 -11.34
CA GLY A 19 -9.89 15.74 -11.81
C GLY A 19 -10.95 16.81 -12.13
N LEU A 20 -11.09 17.82 -11.27
CA LEU A 20 -11.99 18.95 -11.49
C LEU A 20 -11.58 19.78 -12.70
N ASN A 21 -10.29 20.09 -12.84
CA ASN A 21 -9.77 20.84 -13.98
C ASN A 21 -9.99 20.08 -15.30
N ALA A 22 -9.79 18.76 -15.32
CA ALA A 22 -10.06 17.94 -16.49
C ALA A 22 -11.55 17.89 -16.85
N LEU A 23 -12.43 17.87 -15.85
CA LEU A 23 -13.89 17.87 -16.04
C LEU A 23 -14.41 19.17 -16.66
N GLN A 24 -13.83 20.33 -16.32
CA GLN A 24 -14.26 21.64 -16.82
C GLN A 24 -14.28 21.76 -18.35
N GLY A 25 -13.45 20.98 -19.05
CA GLY A 25 -13.42 20.96 -20.51
C GLY A 25 -14.55 20.17 -21.18
N GLY A 26 -15.30 19.33 -20.43
CA GLY A 26 -16.25 18.39 -21.01
C GLY A 26 -17.66 18.36 -20.37
N THR A 27 -17.82 18.79 -19.11
CA THR A 27 -19.13 18.77 -18.45
C THR A 27 -19.21 19.85 -17.37
N THR A 28 -20.33 20.57 -17.33
CA THR A 28 -20.61 21.53 -16.25
C THR A 28 -21.03 20.77 -14.99
N LEU A 29 -20.19 20.83 -13.96
CA LEU A 29 -20.50 20.26 -12.65
C LEU A 29 -21.53 21.12 -11.91
N ARG A 30 -22.66 20.53 -11.51
CA ARG A 30 -23.70 21.23 -10.73
C ARG A 30 -23.75 20.65 -9.31
N PRO A 31 -23.26 21.39 -8.31
CA PRO A 31 -23.42 20.99 -6.92
C PRO A 31 -24.91 20.88 -6.55
N VAL A 32 -25.26 19.84 -5.82
CA VAL A 32 -26.62 19.63 -5.29
C VAL A 32 -26.55 19.27 -3.81
N ASN A 33 -27.61 19.62 -3.07
CA ASN A 33 -27.80 19.10 -1.73
C ASN A 33 -28.31 17.67 -1.86
N VAL A 34 -27.67 16.74 -1.16
CA VAL A 34 -28.10 15.34 -1.05
C VAL A 34 -28.69 15.09 0.33
N SER A 35 -29.64 14.17 0.43
CA SER A 35 -30.24 13.74 1.70
C SER A 35 -29.75 12.34 2.06
N CYS A 36 -29.65 12.05 3.36
CA CYS A 36 -29.45 10.68 3.84
C CYS A 36 -30.78 9.92 3.99
N GLU A 37 -31.91 10.64 4.04
CA GLU A 37 -33.26 10.04 4.13
C GLU A 37 -33.76 9.59 2.75
N GLU A 38 -33.35 10.31 1.70
CA GLU A 38 -33.66 9.99 0.31
C GLU A 38 -32.37 9.59 -0.41
N GLU A 39 -32.22 8.30 -0.73
CA GLU A 39 -31.05 7.72 -1.38
C GLU A 39 -30.98 8.05 -2.89
N VAL A 40 -31.09 9.34 -3.24
CA VAL A 40 -30.99 9.81 -4.62
C VAL A 40 -29.53 10.17 -4.93
N PRO A 41 -28.86 9.46 -5.85
CA PRO A 41 -27.49 9.74 -6.19
C PRO A 41 -27.37 11.06 -6.96
N TRP A 42 -26.26 11.76 -6.73
CA TRP A 42 -25.93 12.94 -7.50
C TRP A 42 -25.61 12.59 -8.96
N THR A 43 -26.42 13.12 -9.89
CA THR A 43 -26.34 12.81 -11.33
C THR A 43 -24.95 13.05 -11.94
N ASP A 44 -24.28 14.14 -11.57
CA ASP A 44 -22.97 14.49 -12.14
C ASP A 44 -21.80 13.78 -11.39
N GLY A 45 -22.10 13.02 -10.33
CA GLY A 45 -21.11 12.36 -9.48
C GLY A 45 -20.31 11.28 -10.19
N SER A 46 -20.94 10.49 -11.06
CA SER A 46 -20.25 9.48 -11.88
C SER A 46 -19.25 10.10 -12.85
N SER A 47 -19.59 11.25 -13.44
CA SER A 47 -18.66 12.00 -14.28
C SER A 47 -17.45 12.44 -13.47
N LEU A 48 -17.65 13.12 -12.34
CA LEU A 48 -16.56 13.55 -11.46
C LEU A 48 -15.67 12.37 -11.04
N PHE A 49 -16.27 11.25 -10.62
CA PHE A 49 -15.54 10.04 -10.24
C PHE A 49 -14.65 9.52 -11.38
N ASN A 50 -15.17 9.46 -12.61
CA ASN A 50 -14.41 8.99 -13.77
C ASN A 50 -13.22 9.89 -14.09
N TYR A 51 -13.38 11.22 -13.98
CA TYR A 51 -12.27 12.16 -14.19
C TYR A 51 -11.22 12.08 -13.09
N ILE A 52 -11.62 11.88 -11.82
CA ILE A 52 -10.65 11.64 -10.74
C ILE A 52 -9.94 10.30 -10.96
N ASN A 53 -10.67 9.25 -11.36
CA ASN A 53 -10.10 7.92 -11.59
C ASN A 53 -9.14 7.86 -12.78
N SER A 54 -9.20 8.82 -13.72
CA SER A 54 -8.27 8.91 -14.85
C SER A 54 -7.04 9.79 -14.57
N VAL A 55 -6.94 10.40 -13.39
CA VAL A 55 -5.80 11.24 -13.02
C VAL A 55 -4.51 10.42 -12.96
N GLU A 56 -3.46 10.99 -13.58
CA GLU A 56 -2.10 10.46 -13.53
C GLU A 56 -1.09 11.59 -13.37
N PHE A 57 -0.34 11.59 -12.25
CA PHE A 57 0.75 12.55 -12.01
C PHE A 57 1.79 11.99 -11.03
N CYS A 58 2.91 12.69 -10.88
CA CYS A 58 3.92 12.40 -9.85
C CYS A 58 3.68 13.31 -8.63
N GLY A 59 3.20 12.73 -7.53
CA GLY A 59 2.99 13.41 -6.25
C GLY A 59 4.18 13.23 -5.28
N LEU A 60 4.01 13.73 -4.07
CA LEU A 60 5.01 13.62 -2.99
C LEU A 60 5.21 12.17 -2.53
N THR A 61 4.16 11.35 -2.62
CA THR A 61 4.21 9.91 -2.31
C THR A 61 4.50 9.04 -3.54
N GLY A 62 5.00 9.63 -4.63
CA GLY A 62 5.34 8.94 -5.87
C GLY A 62 4.25 9.03 -6.94
N LYS A 63 4.24 8.09 -7.88
CA LYS A 63 3.27 8.10 -8.99
C LYS A 63 1.85 7.87 -8.46
N ILE A 64 0.95 8.79 -8.78
CA ILE A 64 -0.47 8.74 -8.44
C ILE A 64 -1.22 8.30 -9.69
N GLN A 65 -1.90 7.15 -9.59
CA GLN A 65 -2.77 6.59 -10.62
C GLN A 65 -3.86 5.79 -9.91
N PHE A 66 -5.08 5.85 -10.45
CA PHE A 66 -6.22 5.13 -9.90
C PHE A 66 -6.73 4.07 -10.87
N LYS A 67 -7.32 3.02 -10.29
CA LYS A 67 -8.10 2.01 -10.99
C LYS A 67 -9.28 1.67 -10.10
N GLU A 68 -10.49 1.90 -10.58
CA GLU A 68 -11.74 1.67 -9.84
C GLU A 68 -11.75 2.38 -8.47
N GLY A 69 -11.28 3.63 -8.44
CA GLY A 69 -11.22 4.45 -7.23
C GLY A 69 -10.10 4.07 -6.25
N ARG A 70 -9.27 3.07 -6.58
CA ARG A 70 -8.15 2.64 -5.75
C ARG A 70 -6.82 3.00 -6.39
N ARG A 71 -5.84 3.40 -5.58
CA ARG A 71 -4.48 3.66 -6.06
C ARG A 71 -3.84 2.37 -6.54
N SER A 72 -3.39 2.32 -7.79
CA SER A 72 -2.97 1.06 -8.45
C SER A 72 -1.45 0.80 -8.41
N ASN A 73 -0.63 1.83 -8.26
CA ASN A 73 0.83 1.73 -8.32
C ASN A 73 1.50 2.10 -6.98
N LEU A 74 1.25 1.29 -5.95
CA LEU A 74 1.84 1.49 -4.63
C LEU A 74 3.29 0.97 -4.62
N LYS A 75 4.19 1.79 -4.09
CA LYS A 75 5.58 1.46 -3.81
C LYS A 75 5.85 1.62 -2.32
N LEU A 76 6.46 0.62 -1.72
CA LEU A 76 6.82 0.59 -0.30
C LEU A 76 8.34 0.39 -0.19
N ASP A 77 8.97 1.14 0.69
CA ASP A 77 10.38 0.95 1.00
C ASP A 77 10.53 -0.12 2.07
N LEU A 78 11.37 -1.12 1.81
CA LEU A 78 11.75 -2.11 2.81
C LEU A 78 12.87 -1.52 3.67
N LEU A 79 12.56 -1.32 4.94
CA LEU A 79 13.50 -0.77 5.91
C LEU A 79 13.94 -1.86 6.90
N LYS A 80 15.23 -1.89 7.22
CA LYS A 80 15.79 -2.70 8.30
C LYS A 80 16.37 -1.78 9.36
N LEU A 81 16.03 -2.04 10.62
CA LEU A 81 16.73 -1.44 11.75
C LEU A 81 18.07 -2.16 11.92
N ARG A 82 19.16 -1.39 11.89
CA ARG A 82 20.51 -1.83 12.31
C ARG A 82 20.95 -0.94 13.46
N GLN A 83 21.76 -1.47 14.38
CA GLN A 83 22.35 -0.81 15.55
C GLN A 83 21.65 0.49 15.99
N ASN A 84 21.91 1.61 15.29
CA ASN A 84 21.32 2.92 15.60
C ASN A 84 20.63 3.64 14.41
N SER A 85 20.40 2.97 13.28
CA SER A 85 19.83 3.56 12.06
C SER A 85 18.82 2.65 11.35
N MET A 86 17.77 3.27 10.82
CA MET A 86 16.88 2.63 9.85
C MET A 86 17.51 2.74 8.47
N GLU A 87 17.83 1.62 7.85
CA GLU A 87 18.42 1.56 6.52
C GLU A 87 17.42 0.99 5.53
N LYS A 88 17.33 1.61 4.34
CA LYS A 88 16.58 1.05 3.24
C LYS A 88 17.36 -0.11 2.63
N VAL A 89 16.74 -1.28 2.59
CA VAL A 89 17.37 -2.54 2.17
C VAL A 89 16.67 -3.21 0.99
N GLY A 90 15.60 -2.59 0.51
CA GLY A 90 14.84 -3.05 -0.63
C GLY A 90 13.61 -2.20 -0.88
N GLU A 91 12.80 -2.65 -1.81
CA GLU A 91 11.54 -2.03 -2.21
C GLU A 91 10.52 -3.10 -2.54
N TRP A 92 9.25 -2.85 -2.26
CA TRP A 92 8.13 -3.63 -2.75
C TRP A 92 7.26 -2.76 -3.65
N SER A 93 6.73 -3.34 -4.72
CA SER A 93 5.73 -2.68 -5.56
C SER A 93 4.67 -3.66 -6.04
N THR A 94 3.50 -3.13 -6.40
CA THR A 94 2.39 -3.95 -6.93
C THR A 94 2.78 -4.72 -8.20
N ASN A 95 3.66 -4.16 -9.04
CA ASN A 95 4.04 -4.75 -10.33
C ASN A 95 5.23 -5.71 -10.25
N PHE A 96 6.19 -5.46 -9.36
CA PHE A 96 7.46 -6.20 -9.30
C PHE A 96 7.60 -7.07 -8.04
N GLY A 97 6.66 -7.00 -7.10
CA GLY A 97 6.77 -7.69 -5.83
C GLY A 97 7.92 -7.16 -4.99
N LEU A 98 8.49 -8.03 -4.13
CA LEU A 98 9.60 -7.70 -3.25
C LEU A 98 10.94 -7.75 -4.00
N ASN A 99 11.70 -6.67 -3.92
CA ASN A 99 13.05 -6.57 -4.45
C ASN A 99 14.02 -6.15 -3.34
N ILE A 100 14.94 -7.05 -2.97
CA ILE A 100 15.94 -6.80 -1.94
C ILE A 100 17.22 -6.29 -2.61
N THR A 101 17.62 -5.07 -2.30
CA THR A 101 18.82 -4.45 -2.87
C THR A 101 20.04 -4.65 -1.98
N ASN A 102 19.86 -4.82 -0.67
CA ASN A 102 20.93 -5.05 0.28
C ASN A 102 20.71 -6.35 1.09
N HIS A 103 21.08 -7.48 0.49
CA HIS A 103 20.98 -8.80 1.13
C HIS A 103 21.90 -8.91 2.36
N GLN A 104 23.09 -8.30 2.30
CA GLN A 104 24.05 -8.29 3.41
C GLN A 104 23.49 -7.60 4.66
N ALA A 105 22.52 -6.70 4.50
CA ALA A 105 21.85 -6.09 5.62
C ALA A 105 21.18 -7.15 6.53
N PHE A 106 20.73 -8.27 5.97
CA PHE A 106 20.03 -9.33 6.68
C PHE A 106 20.96 -10.33 7.37
N HIS A 107 22.18 -10.51 6.87
CA HIS A 107 23.18 -11.41 7.46
C HIS A 107 23.83 -10.77 8.70
N GLU A 108 23.25 -10.99 9.87
CA GLU A 108 23.94 -10.80 11.16
C GLU A 108 24.45 -12.18 11.62
N PHE A 109 25.77 -12.30 11.79
CA PHE A 109 26.45 -13.47 12.37
C PHE A 109 26.30 -14.82 11.61
N GLY A 110 26.70 -14.86 10.34
CA GLY A 110 27.11 -16.10 9.68
C GLY A 110 26.01 -17.08 9.27
N THR A 111 24.73 -16.75 9.44
CA THR A 111 23.61 -17.55 8.93
C THR A 111 23.31 -17.16 7.48
N THR A 112 23.36 -18.12 6.56
CA THR A 112 23.10 -17.90 5.12
C THR A 112 21.63 -18.04 4.74
N ASN A 113 20.81 -18.67 5.60
CA ASN A 113 19.40 -18.95 5.33
C ASN A 113 18.52 -17.97 6.11
N ILE A 114 17.83 -17.09 5.39
CA ILE A 114 16.98 -16.05 5.96
C ILE A 114 15.61 -16.13 5.29
N THR A 115 14.58 -16.47 6.09
CA THR A 115 13.19 -16.49 5.64
C THR A 115 12.49 -15.23 6.13
N LEU A 116 11.95 -14.44 5.20
CA LEU A 116 11.15 -13.26 5.53
C LEU A 116 9.68 -13.65 5.62
N ARG A 117 9.07 -13.46 6.79
CA ARG A 117 7.62 -13.63 6.96
C ARG A 117 6.95 -12.27 6.83
N VAL A 118 6.24 -12.07 5.72
CA VAL A 118 5.54 -10.83 5.42
C VAL A 118 4.17 -10.85 6.09
N THR A 119 3.87 -9.87 6.93
CA THR A 119 2.54 -9.66 7.52
C THR A 119 2.01 -8.29 7.13
N THR A 120 0.79 -8.26 6.61
CA THR A 120 0.01 -7.05 6.35
C THR A 120 -1.22 -7.08 7.23
N ILE A 121 -1.61 -5.92 7.76
CA ILE A 121 -2.86 -5.78 8.51
C ILE A 121 -4.00 -5.50 7.52
N GLU A 122 -5.08 -6.27 7.69
CA GLU A 122 -6.38 -6.30 6.98
C GLU A 122 -6.53 -7.22 5.75
N GLY A 123 -7.24 -8.35 5.99
CA GLY A 123 -7.89 -9.16 4.96
C GLY A 123 -7.10 -10.37 4.44
N LYS A 124 -6.56 -11.21 5.33
CA LYS A 124 -6.15 -12.62 5.09
C LYS A 124 -5.65 -12.95 3.66
N LEU A 125 -4.37 -12.70 3.40
CA LEU A 125 -3.61 -13.50 2.44
C LEU A 125 -2.18 -13.70 2.97
N SER A 126 -1.95 -14.79 3.72
CA SER A 126 -0.61 -15.33 3.92
C SER A 126 -0.22 -16.00 2.60
N THR A 127 0.70 -15.39 1.86
CA THR A 127 1.49 -16.11 0.87
C THR A 127 2.87 -16.32 1.48
N ASP A 128 3.13 -17.54 1.93
CA ASP A 128 4.49 -17.98 2.25
C ASP A 128 5.26 -18.00 0.93
N VAL A 129 6.24 -17.10 0.79
CA VAL A 129 7.18 -17.17 -0.34
C VAL A 129 8.21 -18.23 0.03
N GLU A 130 7.99 -19.44 -0.47
CA GLU A 130 8.87 -20.58 -0.26
C GLU A 130 10.09 -20.47 -1.20
N LEU A 131 11.27 -20.19 -0.63
CA LEU A 131 12.55 -20.33 -1.33
C LEU A 131 12.99 -21.81 -1.26
N PRO A 132 13.70 -22.33 -2.28
CA PRO A 132 13.87 -23.77 -2.47
C PRO A 132 14.56 -24.45 -1.28
N LEU A 133 13.90 -25.51 -0.81
CA LEU A 133 14.28 -26.32 0.35
C LEU A 133 15.51 -27.17 0.04
N THR A 134 16.56 -27.03 0.86
CA THR A 134 17.47 -28.16 1.14
C THR A 134 17.55 -28.37 2.64
N SER A 135 17.15 -29.57 3.06
CA SER A 135 17.14 -30.14 4.42
C SER A 135 16.23 -29.47 5.46
N ALA A 136 14.95 -29.84 5.44
CA ALA A 136 14.07 -29.74 6.61
C ALA A 136 14.34 -30.92 7.56
N GLN A 137 14.71 -30.65 8.80
CA GLN A 137 14.43 -31.55 9.92
C GLN A 137 13.09 -31.14 10.53
N GLU A 138 12.21 -32.11 10.74
CA GLU A 138 10.90 -31.93 11.39
C GLU A 138 11.07 -31.30 12.78
N MET A 139 10.24 -30.30 13.10
CA MET A 139 10.05 -29.83 14.47
C MET A 139 8.56 -29.76 14.81
N ASP A 140 8.19 -30.72 15.66
CA ASP A 140 6.97 -30.98 16.43
C ASP A 140 5.97 -29.81 16.63
N GLN A 141 4.70 -30.03 16.24
CA GLN A 141 3.59 -29.07 16.26
C GLN A 141 2.83 -28.95 17.61
N SER A 142 3.36 -29.45 18.72
CA SER A 142 2.60 -29.47 19.99
C SER A 142 3.02 -28.37 20.97
N ARG A 143 2.80 -27.06 20.66
CA ARG A 143 2.89 -25.97 21.68
C ARG A 143 2.43 -24.55 21.31
N MET A 144 1.39 -24.38 20.49
CA MET A 144 0.79 -23.04 20.26
C MET A 144 -0.73 -23.03 20.35
N ALA A 145 -1.28 -23.68 21.37
CA ALA A 145 -2.67 -23.52 21.79
C ALA A 145 -2.75 -23.38 23.32
N SER A 146 -2.32 -22.24 23.86
CA SER A 146 -2.65 -21.87 25.24
C SER A 146 -2.69 -20.36 25.56
N ASP A 147 -2.22 -19.45 24.69
CA ASP A 147 -2.12 -18.02 25.04
C ASP A 147 -3.14 -17.11 24.32
N LEU A 148 -4.39 -17.55 24.17
CA LEU A 148 -5.53 -16.68 23.81
C LEU A 148 -6.66 -16.69 24.85
N SER A 149 -6.30 -16.86 26.12
CA SER A 149 -7.20 -16.61 27.25
C SER A 149 -6.54 -15.68 28.25
N SER A 150 -6.30 -14.43 27.85
CA SER A 150 -6.33 -13.26 28.75
C SER A 150 -6.13 -12.00 27.92
N TYR A 151 -7.10 -11.09 28.05
CA TYR A 151 -7.32 -9.80 27.36
C TYR A 151 -8.14 -9.86 26.08
#